data_AF-A0A1M4MHS1-F1
#
_entry.id   AF-A0A1M4MHS1-F1
#
_cell.length_a   1.000
_cell.length_b   1.000
_cell.length_c   1.000
_cell.angle_alpha   90.00
_cell.angle_beta   90.00
_cell.angle_gamma   90.00
#
_symmetry.space_group_name_H-M   'P 1'
#
loop_
_entity.id
_entity.type
_entity.pdbx_description
1 polymer ?
#
loop_
_entity_poly.entity_id
_entity_poly.type
_entity_poly.pdbx_seq_one_letter_code
_entity_poly.pdbx_strand_id
1 'polypeptide(L)'
;MIRGYLDEDFPAVCALERENSPKGCKPEVFVRQAGVLFADTFLVMECGGEVAGYTIGALVQHRQTTGWIVRLVVAERYRRRGFGESLVAAVVATLRERGAYEV
;
A
#
# COMPACT_ATOMS: atom_id res chain seq x y z
N MET A 1 -7.06 2.05 -11.54
CA MET A 1 -6.22 3.26 -11.51
C MET A 1 -5.40 3.22 -10.24
N ILE A 2 -4.09 3.49 -10.29
CA ILE A 2 -3.27 3.60 -9.08
C ILE A 2 -3.08 5.07 -8.75
N ARG A 3 -3.26 5.43 -7.48
CA ARG A 3 -3.06 6.79 -6.97
C ARG A 3 -2.56 6.76 -5.53
N GLY A 4 -2.09 7.91 -5.03
CA GLY A 4 -1.80 8.09 -3.60
C GLY A 4 -3.05 7.87 -2.75
N TYR A 5 -2.82 7.34 -1.54
CA TYR A 5 -3.84 7.20 -0.51
C TYR A 5 -4.39 8.57 -0.09
N LEU A 6 -5.70 8.64 0.10
CA LEU A 6 -6.42 9.78 0.64
C LEU A 6 -7.15 9.39 1.93
N ASP A 7 -7.42 10.35 2.81
CA ASP A 7 -8.14 10.09 4.07
C ASP A 7 -9.54 9.47 3.85
N GLU A 8 -10.18 9.76 2.71
CA GLU A 8 -11.44 9.13 2.30
C GLU A 8 -11.33 7.63 2.02
N ASP A 9 -10.14 7.14 1.66
CA ASP A 9 -9.88 5.70 1.48
C ASP A 9 -9.75 4.96 2.82
N PHE A 10 -9.63 5.68 3.94
CA PHE A 10 -9.42 5.11 5.27
C PHE A 10 -10.37 3.93 5.61
N PRO A 11 -11.69 4.05 5.43
CA PRO A 11 -12.60 2.95 5.78
C PRO A 11 -12.38 1.72 4.90
N ALA A 12 -12.13 1.93 3.60
CA ALA A 12 -11.95 0.85 2.62
C ALA A 12 -10.63 0.11 2.85
N VAL A 13 -9.55 0.83 3.10
CA VAL A 13 -8.25 0.21 3.41
C VAL A 13 -8.28 -0.53 4.75
N CYS A 14 -8.97 0.01 5.77
CA CYS A 14 -9.16 -0.73 7.03
C CYS A 14 -9.97 -2.02 6.85
N ALA A 15 -10.96 -2.02 5.96
CA ALA A 15 -11.72 -3.23 5.64
C ALA A 15 -10.83 -4.29 4.97
N LEU A 16 -10.05 -3.89 3.95
CA LEU A 16 -9.07 -4.77 3.30
C LEU A 16 -8.07 -5.34 4.30
N GLU A 17 -7.54 -4.52 5.20
CA GLU A 17 -6.61 -5.01 6.21
C GLU A 17 -7.25 -6.01 7.16
N ARG A 18 -8.46 -5.75 7.62
CA ARG A 18 -9.17 -6.64 8.54
C ARG A 18 -9.39 -8.02 7.93
N GLU A 19 -9.68 -8.09 6.64
CA GLU A 19 -9.84 -9.34 5.89
C GLU A 19 -8.51 -10.10 5.73
N ASN A 20 -7.36 -9.41 5.79
CA ASN A 20 -6.04 -9.96 5.49
C ASN A 20 -5.08 -9.94 6.70
N SER A 21 -5.61 -9.75 7.91
CA SER A 21 -4.85 -9.70 9.16
C SER A 21 -5.42 -10.66 10.22
N PRO A 22 -4.59 -11.16 11.15
CA PRO A 22 -5.07 -12.03 12.23
C PRO A 22 -6.15 -11.37 13.08
N LYS A 23 -7.05 -12.19 13.66
CA LYS A 23 -8.09 -11.73 14.58
C LYS A 23 -7.48 -10.93 15.74
N GLY A 24 -8.03 -9.74 16.02
CA GLY A 24 -7.59 -8.86 17.10
C GLY A 24 -6.61 -7.76 16.68
N CYS A 25 -6.11 -7.78 15.43
CA CYS A 25 -5.39 -6.65 14.87
C CYS A 25 -6.34 -5.43 14.73
N LYS A 26 -5.85 -4.23 15.07
CA LYS A 26 -6.59 -2.96 14.94
C LYS A 26 -6.09 -2.21 13.70
N PRO A 27 -6.65 -2.48 12.51
CA PRO A 27 -6.17 -1.87 11.27
C PRO A 27 -6.26 -0.35 11.29
N GLU A 28 -7.18 0.22 12.07
CA GLU A 28 -7.39 1.66 12.18
C GLU A 28 -6.13 2.40 12.69
N VAL A 29 -5.43 1.82 13.66
CA VAL A 29 -4.21 2.41 14.22
C VAL A 29 -3.08 2.34 13.20
N PHE A 30 -2.89 1.16 12.60
CA PHE A 30 -1.86 0.94 11.58
C PHE A 30 -2.06 1.85 10.37
N VAL A 31 -3.27 1.90 9.80
CA VAL A 31 -3.57 2.69 8.60
C VAL A 31 -3.42 4.19 8.86
N ARG A 32 -3.86 4.70 10.03
CA ARG A 32 -3.65 6.12 10.37
C ARG A 32 -2.17 6.48 10.47
N GLN A 33 -1.38 5.65 11.14
CA GLN A 33 0.05 5.88 11.26
C GLN A 33 0.74 5.78 9.91
N ALA A 34 0.37 4.79 9.10
CA ALA A 34 0.91 4.62 7.76
C ALA A 34 0.59 5.80 6.82
N GLY A 35 -0.64 6.34 6.90
CA GLY A 35 -1.06 7.51 6.12
C GLY A 35 -0.20 8.75 6.40
N VAL A 36 0.31 8.89 7.63
CA VAL A 36 1.21 10.00 8.01
C VAL A 36 2.67 9.67 7.68
N LEU A 37 3.14 8.48 8.04
CA LEU A 37 4.55 8.11 7.95
C LEU A 37 5.01 7.79 6.52
N PHE A 38 4.09 7.31 5.68
CA PHE A 38 4.38 6.80 4.34
C PHE A 38 3.52 7.47 3.27
N ALA A 39 3.07 8.71 3.48
CA ALA A 39 2.19 9.43 2.56
C ALA A 39 2.66 9.36 1.08
N ASP A 40 3.97 9.51 0.85
CA ASP A 40 4.56 9.49 -0.50
C ASP A 40 4.55 8.10 -1.16
N THR A 41 4.42 7.03 -0.38
CA THR A 41 4.60 5.64 -0.83
C THR A 41 3.41 4.74 -0.49
N PHE A 42 2.34 5.32 0.04
CA PHE A 42 1.08 4.65 0.30
C PHE A 42 0.18 4.83 -0.91
N LEU A 43 0.04 3.76 -1.69
CA LEU A 43 -0.72 3.75 -2.93
C LEU A 43 -1.95 2.87 -2.80
N VAL A 44 -3.05 3.33 -3.39
CA VAL A 44 -4.29 2.57 -3.53
C VAL A 44 -4.55 2.25 -5.00
N MET A 45 -5.11 1.07 -5.27
CA MET A 45 -5.64 0.68 -6.58
C MET A 45 -7.15 0.78 -6.54
N GLU A 46 -7.70 1.59 -7.43
CA GLU A 46 -9.14 1.73 -7.63
C GLU A 46 -9.62 0.95 -8.87
N CYS A 47 -10.74 0.23 -8.73
CA CYS A 47 -11.43 -0.46 -9.82
C CYS A 47 -12.94 -0.25 -9.67
N GLY A 48 -13.58 0.38 -10.65
CA GLY A 48 -15.02 0.63 -10.63
C GLY A 48 -15.49 1.54 -9.48
N GLY A 49 -14.66 2.52 -9.08
CA GLY A 49 -14.95 3.41 -7.95
C GLY A 49 -14.72 2.81 -6.57
N GLU A 50 -14.20 1.58 -6.48
CA GLU A 50 -13.88 0.92 -5.23
C GLU A 50 -12.37 0.69 -5.07
N VAL A 51 -11.87 0.79 -3.84
CA VAL A 51 -10.50 0.38 -3.51
C VAL A 51 -10.38 -1.14 -3.63
N ALA A 52 -9.70 -1.60 -4.67
CA ALA A 52 -9.47 -2.99 -5.00
C ALA A 52 -8.23 -3.58 -4.32
N GLY A 53 -7.32 -2.72 -3.84
CA GLY A 53 -6.09 -3.11 -3.17
C GLY A 53 -5.25 -1.89 -2.80
N TYR A 54 -4.19 -2.11 -2.05
CA TYR A 54 -3.27 -1.05 -1.66
C TYR A 54 -1.87 -1.63 -1.39
N THR A 55 -0.88 -0.75 -1.35
CA THR A 55 0.50 -1.08 -0.99
C THR A 55 1.15 0.07 -0.23
N ILE A 56 2.14 -0.25 0.59
CA ILE A 56 2.97 0.72 1.32
C ILE A 56 4.43 0.38 1.07
N GLY A 57 5.19 1.34 0.57
CA GLY A 57 6.65 1.30 0.52
C GLY A 57 7.30 2.11 1.63
N ALA A 58 8.55 1.82 1.97
CA ALA A 58 9.38 2.65 2.84
C ALA A 58 10.86 2.55 2.46
N LEU A 59 11.64 3.61 2.64
CA LEU A 59 13.10 3.53 2.58
C LEU A 59 13.64 3.04 3.92
N VAL A 60 14.67 2.20 3.91
CA VAL A 60 15.34 1.74 5.13
C VAL A 60 16.10 2.91 5.76
N GLN A 61 15.81 3.23 7.02
CA GLN A 61 16.30 4.45 7.69
C GLN A 61 17.83 4.61 7.64
N HIS A 62 18.58 3.53 7.86
CA HIS A 62 20.05 3.53 7.85
C HIS A 62 20.67 3.11 6.50
N ARG A 63 19.83 2.89 5.47
CA ARG A 63 20.27 2.51 4.13
C ARG A 63 19.24 2.96 3.11
N GLN A 64 19.19 4.26 2.85
CA GLN A 64 18.17 4.88 1.97
C GLN A 64 18.24 4.42 0.50
N THR A 65 19.31 3.72 0.11
CA THR A 65 19.41 3.02 -1.18
C THR A 65 18.60 1.73 -1.25
N THR A 66 17.98 1.30 -0.14
CA THR A 66 17.16 0.09 -0.04
C THR A 66 15.73 0.49 0.32
N GLY A 67 14.77 0.12 -0.53
CA GLY A 67 13.34 0.22 -0.25
C GLY A 67 12.78 -1.10 0.27
N TRP A 68 11.70 -1.07 1.04
CA TRP A 68 10.92 -2.23 1.44
C TRP A 68 9.46 -2.04 1.06
N ILE A 69 8.83 -3.11 0.56
CA ILE A 69 7.38 -3.20 0.51
C ILE A 69 6.89 -3.64 1.88
N VAL A 70 6.38 -2.70 2.66
CA VAL A 70 5.92 -2.91 4.05
C VAL A 70 4.60 -3.68 4.06
N ARG A 71 3.72 -3.40 3.09
CA ARG A 71 2.41 -4.04 3.01
C ARG A 71 1.93 -4.10 1.56
N LEU A 72 1.25 -5.18 1.20
CA LEU A 72 0.60 -5.35 -0.09
C LEU A 72 -0.68 -6.18 0.12
N VAL A 73 -1.82 -5.63 -0.26
CA VAL A 73 -3.11 -6.32 -0.18
C VAL A 73 -3.92 -6.08 -1.44
N VAL A 74 -4.53 -7.15 -1.96
CA VAL A 74 -5.54 -7.10 -3.02
C VAL A 74 -6.77 -7.84 -2.52
N ALA A 75 -7.93 -7.19 -2.61
CA ALA A 75 -9.20 -7.77 -2.21
C ALA A 75 -9.42 -9.09 -2.97
N GLU A 76 -9.94 -10.10 -2.29
CA GLU A 76 -10.02 -11.46 -2.83
C GLU A 76 -10.74 -11.52 -4.19
N ARG A 77 -11.85 -10.79 -4.32
CA ARG A 77 -12.65 -10.66 -5.55
C ARG A 77 -11.91 -10.07 -6.76
N TYR A 78 -10.79 -9.38 -6.52
CA TYR A 78 -9.96 -8.74 -7.55
C TYR A 78 -8.62 -9.45 -7.81
N ARG A 79 -8.35 -10.59 -7.15
CA ARG A 79 -7.11 -11.36 -7.35
C ARG A 79 -7.07 -12.04 -8.73
N ARG A 80 -5.86 -12.43 -9.15
CA ARG A 80 -5.56 -13.05 -10.46
C ARG A 80 -5.92 -12.17 -11.67
N ARG A 81 -5.84 -10.85 -11.51
CA ARG A 81 -6.07 -9.83 -12.56
C ARG A 81 -4.88 -8.90 -12.79
N GLY A 82 -3.70 -9.26 -12.27
CA GLY A 82 -2.49 -8.42 -12.38
C GLY A 82 -2.44 -7.20 -11.45
N PHE A 83 -3.42 -7.01 -10.56
CA PHE A 83 -3.46 -5.82 -9.68
C PHE A 83 -2.33 -5.79 -8.66
N GLY A 84 -1.93 -6.95 -8.12
CA GLY A 84 -0.79 -7.04 -7.20
C GLY A 84 0.52 -6.66 -7.90
N GLU A 85 0.74 -7.18 -9.11
CA GLU A 85 1.90 -6.84 -9.94
C GLU A 85 1.94 -5.34 -10.27
N SER A 86 0.78 -4.76 -10.63
CA SER A 86 0.68 -3.32 -10.91
C SER A 86 1.00 -2.46 -9.68
N LEU A 87 0.50 -2.86 -8.50
CA LEU A 87 0.81 -2.18 -7.23
C LEU A 87 2.29 -2.29 -6.87
N VAL A 88 2.90 -3.46 -7.05
CA VAL A 88 4.35 -3.66 -6.84
C VAL A 88 5.16 -2.78 -7.78
N ALA A 89 4.83 -2.77 -9.08
CA ALA A 89 5.53 -1.94 -10.06
C ALA A 89 5.45 -0.44 -9.69
N ALA A 90 4.27 0.04 -9.29
CA ALA A 90 4.06 1.44 -8.91
C ALA A 90 4.84 1.84 -7.65
N VAL A 91 4.82 1.02 -6.59
CA VAL A 91 5.55 1.35 -5.36
C VAL A 91 7.06 1.25 -5.56
N VAL A 92 7.55 0.31 -6.37
CA VAL A 92 8.98 0.21 -6.73
C VAL A 92 9.43 1.43 -7.52
N ALA A 93 8.64 1.90 -8.49
CA ALA A 93 8.93 3.13 -9.22
C ALA A 93 9.01 4.33 -8.27
N THR A 94 8.02 4.47 -7.38
CA THR A 94 7.97 5.54 -6.37
C THR A 94 9.18 5.49 -5.43
N LEU A 95 9.60 4.31 -4.98
CA LEU A 95 10.79 4.15 -4.13
C LEU A 95 12.08 4.50 -4.88
N ARG A 96 12.19 4.14 -6.16
CA ARG A 96 13.34 4.47 -7.00
C ARG A 96 13.46 5.96 -7.27
N GLU A 97 12.36 6.64 -7.55
CA GLU A 97 12.31 8.10 -7.69
C GLU A 97 12.79 8.81 -6.41
N ARG A 98 12.60 8.17 -5.25
CA ARG A 98 13.05 8.66 -3.95
C ARG A 98 14.46 8.21 -3.55
N GLY A 99 15.18 7.52 -4.44
CA GLY A 99 16.59 7.16 -4.25
C GLY A 99 16.87 5.69 -3.89
N ALA A 100 15.85 4.82 -3.86
CA ALA A 100 16.09 3.38 -3.72
C ALA A 100 16.78 2.82 -4.99
N TYR A 101 17.88 2.11 -4.79
CA TYR A 101 18.56 1.35 -5.84
C TYR A 101 18.06 -0.10 -5.89
N GLU A 102 17.79 -0.68 -4.71
CA GLU A 102 17.21 -2.01 -4.52
C GLU A 102 15.89 -1.92 -3.74
N VAL A 103 14.97 -2.86 -3.98
CA VAL A 103 13.67 -2.99 -3.28
C VAL A 103 13.42 -4.46 -3.00
#